data_AF-D1YV09-F1
#
_entry.id   AF-D1YV09-F1
#
_cell.length_a   1.000
_cell.length_b   1.000
_cell.length_c   1.000
_cell.angle_alpha   90.00
_cell.angle_beta   90.00
_cell.angle_gamma   90.00
#
_symmetry.space_group_name_H-M   'P 1'
#
loop_
_entity.id
_entity.type
_entity.pdbx_description
1 polymer ?
#
loop_
_entity_poly.entity_id
_entity_poly.type
_entity_poly.pdbx_seq_one_letter_code
_entity_poly.pdbx_strand_id
1 'polypeptide(L)'
;MGRVERRRFSREFKLQVLRELKGGKSVAEVCREYDLTRFLVARWKREHEENPDAFQGKGKARVDENRTRELERLVGQLYAENDFLKRALANMKKREEDRGRDRI
;
A
#
# COMPACT_ATOMS: atom_id res chain seq x y z
N MET A 1 24.09 25.26 16.39
CA MET A 1 23.81 25.22 14.94
C MET A 1 22.37 24.77 14.74
N GLY A 2 21.53 25.59 14.11
CA GLY A 2 20.11 25.27 13.90
C GLY A 2 19.93 24.09 12.95
N ARG A 3 19.00 23.19 13.25
CA ARG A 3 18.65 22.05 12.41
C ARG A 3 17.96 22.58 11.14
N VAL A 4 18.64 22.56 10.00
CA VAL A 4 18.02 22.92 8.72
C VAL A 4 16.94 21.90 8.40
N GLU A 5 15.68 22.33 8.49
CA GLU A 5 14.55 21.50 8.16
C GLU A 5 14.49 21.29 6.65
N ARG A 6 14.63 20.03 6.22
CA ARG A 6 14.59 19.69 4.79
C ARG A 6 13.16 19.85 4.27
N ARG A 7 12.96 20.76 3.30
CA ARG A 7 11.70 20.87 2.54
C ARG A 7 11.28 19.48 2.02
N ARG A 8 10.07 19.05 2.36
CA ARG A 8 9.45 17.82 1.86
C ARG A 8 8.50 18.17 0.73
N PHE A 9 8.54 17.37 -0.34
CA PHE A 9 7.67 17.52 -1.51
C PHE A 9 6.83 16.26 -1.67
N SER A 10 5.55 16.43 -1.98
CA SER A 10 4.64 15.33 -2.26
C SER A 10 5.01 14.58 -3.53
N ARG A 11 4.53 13.35 -3.68
CA ARG A 11 4.75 12.54 -4.90
C ARG A 11 4.15 13.22 -6.11
N GLU A 12 2.94 13.75 -5.95
CA GLU A 12 2.14 14.40 -6.97
C GLU A 12 2.88 15.60 -7.53
N PHE A 13 3.49 16.39 -6.65
CA PHE A 13 4.28 17.56 -7.03
C PHE A 13 5.55 17.18 -7.81
N LYS A 14 6.30 16.18 -7.33
CA LYS A 14 7.49 15.69 -8.06
C LYS A 14 7.14 15.19 -9.46
N LEU A 15 6.03 14.44 -9.58
CA LEU A 15 5.56 13.95 -10.87
C LEU A 15 5.07 15.07 -11.79
N GLN A 16 4.43 16.11 -11.24
CA GLN A 16 4.04 17.29 -12.01
C GLN A 16 5.26 17.97 -12.63
N VAL A 17 6.28 18.22 -11.82
CA VAL A 17 7.55 18.80 -12.27
C VAL A 17 8.15 17.98 -13.41
N LEU A 18 8.20 16.64 -13.29
CA LEU A 18 8.73 15.79 -14.37
C LEU A 18 7.87 15.77 -15.63
N ARG A 19 6.53 15.87 -15.50
CA ARG A 19 5.63 15.99 -16.66
C ARG A 19 5.87 17.29 -17.42
N GLU A 20 6.08 18.40 -16.72
CA GLU A 20 6.38 19.68 -17.36
C GLU A 20 7.71 19.66 -18.11
N LEU A 21 8.73 19.01 -17.56
CA LEU A 21 9.99 18.79 -18.27
C LEU A 21 9.80 17.94 -19.53
N LYS A 22 8.99 16.88 -19.46
CA LYS A 22 8.63 16.08 -20.64
C LYS A 22 7.81 16.88 -21.66
N GLY A 23 7.01 17.83 -21.21
CA GLY A 23 6.23 18.76 -22.02
C GLY A 23 7.05 19.88 -22.67
N GLY A 24 8.37 19.90 -22.49
CA GLY A 24 9.27 20.83 -23.18
C GLY A 24 9.73 22.02 -22.33
N LYS A 25 9.27 22.18 -21.09
CA LYS A 25 9.84 23.19 -20.18
C LYS A 25 11.29 22.82 -19.85
N SER A 26 12.16 23.82 -19.82
CA SER A 26 13.54 23.65 -19.38
C SER A 26 13.64 23.51 -17.86
N VAL A 27 14.71 22.86 -17.40
CA VAL A 27 15.01 22.75 -15.96
C VAL A 27 15.10 24.13 -15.30
N ALA A 28 15.63 25.14 -16.01
CA ALA A 28 15.80 26.49 -15.49
C ALA A 28 14.47 27.23 -15.31
N GLU A 29 13.47 26.97 -16.15
CA GLU A 29 12.12 27.53 -15.99
C GLU A 29 11.42 26.93 -14.77
N VAL A 30 11.38 25.60 -14.70
CA VAL A 30 10.78 24.87 -13.57
C VAL A 30 11.46 25.25 -12.24
N CYS A 31 12.79 25.41 -12.22
CA CYS A 31 13.49 25.83 -11.01
C CYS A 31 13.09 27.23 -10.54
N ARG A 32 12.87 28.16 -11.47
CA ARG A 32 12.44 29.53 -11.16
C ARG A 32 10.98 29.59 -10.71
N GLU A 33 10.11 28.84 -11.38
CA GLU A 33 8.67 28.82 -11.11
C GLU A 33 8.35 28.24 -9.74
N TYR A 34 9.05 27.17 -9.34
CA TYR A 34 8.76 26.42 -8.13
C TYR A 34 9.76 26.64 -6.99
N ASP A 35 10.70 27.58 -7.17
CA ASP A 35 11.83 27.82 -6.26
C ASP A 35 12.53 26.49 -5.87
N LEU A 36 13.00 25.78 -6.90
CA LEU A 36 13.70 24.50 -6.78
C LEU A 36 15.15 24.67 -7.21
N THR A 37 16.03 23.88 -6.60
CA THR A 37 17.42 23.80 -7.04
C THR A 37 17.55 22.84 -8.23
N ARG A 38 18.42 23.17 -9.18
CA ARG A 38 18.71 22.30 -10.34
C ARG A 38 19.09 20.88 -9.93
N PHE A 39 19.85 20.75 -8.85
CA PHE A 39 20.25 19.46 -8.29
C PHE A 39 19.05 18.61 -7.87
N LEU A 40 18.05 19.21 -7.22
CA LEU A 40 16.85 18.52 -6.76
C LEU A 40 16.03 17.98 -7.94
N VAL A 41 15.86 18.80 -8.98
CA VAL A 41 15.13 18.42 -10.20
C VAL A 41 15.86 17.31 -10.95
N ALA A 42 17.19 17.42 -11.10
CA ALA A 42 18.01 16.39 -11.73
C ALA A 42 17.94 15.06 -10.97
N ARG A 43 17.94 15.10 -9.64
CA ARG A 43 17.77 13.93 -8.79
C ARG A 43 16.43 13.26 -9.00
N TRP A 44 15.33 14.01 -9.03
CA TRP A 44 13.99 13.44 -9.28
C TRP A 44 13.87 12.82 -10.66
N LYS A 45 14.48 13.45 -11.68
CA LYS A 45 14.51 12.91 -13.03
C LYS A 45 15.18 11.54 -13.05
N ARG A 46 16.38 11.44 -12.46
CA ARG A 46 17.11 10.17 -12.34
C ARG A 46 16.34 9.11 -11.54
N GLU A 47 15.82 9.47 -10.36
CA GLU A 47 15.04 8.56 -9.52
C GLU A 47 13.83 7.98 -10.29
N HIS A 48 13.14 8.80 -11.09
CA HIS A 48 12.00 8.36 -11.88
C HIS A 48 12.39 7.55 -13.14
N GLU A 49 13.55 7.83 -13.75
CA GLU A 49 14.07 7.05 -14.87
C GLU A 49 14.51 5.66 -14.43
N GLU A 50 15.14 5.55 -13.25
CA GLU A 50 15.55 4.27 -12.65
C GLU A 50 14.35 3.45 -12.14
N ASN A 51 13.33 4.12 -11.60
CA ASN A 51 12.12 3.48 -11.11
C ASN A 51 10.90 4.40 -11.27
N PRO A 52 9.95 4.09 -12.18
CA PRO A 52 8.71 4.85 -12.35
C PRO A 52 7.89 5.04 -11.06
N ASP A 53 8.07 4.15 -10.07
CA ASP A 53 7.40 4.20 -8.76
C ASP A 53 8.24 4.85 -7.65
N ALA A 54 9.39 5.45 -7.95
CA ALA A 54 10.37 5.98 -6.98
C ALA A 54 9.81 6.96 -5.93
N PHE A 55 8.67 7.59 -6.20
CA PHE A 55 8.06 8.57 -5.31
C PHE A 55 6.96 8.02 -4.39
N GLN A 56 6.59 6.73 -4.50
CA GLN A 56 5.57 6.13 -3.61
C GLN A 56 6.01 6.08 -2.14
N GLY A 57 7.30 6.26 -1.87
CA GLY A 57 7.86 6.25 -0.53
C GLY A 57 7.85 4.84 0.04
N LYS A 58 9.04 4.27 0.25
CA LYS A 58 9.21 2.91 0.80
C LYS A 58 8.47 2.68 2.14
N GLY A 59 8.10 3.76 2.85
CA GLY A 59 7.35 3.70 4.10
C GLY A 59 5.85 3.40 3.96
N LYS A 60 5.16 3.91 2.91
CA LYS A 60 3.72 3.62 2.73
C LYS A 60 3.50 2.20 2.19
N ALA A 61 4.24 1.83 1.15
CA ALA A 61 4.20 0.47 0.58
C ALA A 61 4.48 -0.62 1.64
N ARG A 62 5.45 -0.42 2.53
CA ARG A 62 5.76 -1.38 3.61
C ARG A 62 4.67 -1.49 4.67
N VAL A 63 3.98 -0.39 4.99
CA VAL A 63 2.86 -0.40 5.93
C VAL A 63 1.66 -1.12 5.33
N ASP A 64 1.39 -0.87 4.04
CA ASP A 64 0.32 -1.56 3.32
C ASP A 64 0.60 -3.07 3.19
N GLU A 65 1.83 -3.47 2.84
CA GLU A 65 2.23 -4.89 2.79
C GLU A 65 2.09 -5.60 4.14
N ASN A 66 2.50 -4.96 5.24
CA ASN A 66 2.34 -5.52 6.59
C ASN A 66 0.86 -5.70 6.92
N ARG A 67 0.03 -4.71 6.59
CA ARG A 67 -1.41 -4.78 6.84
C ARG A 67 -2.08 -5.87 5.99
N THR A 68 -1.68 -6.02 4.73
CA THR A 68 -2.15 -7.09 3.85
C THR A 68 -1.83 -8.46 4.42
N ARG A 69 -0.59 -8.70 4.89
CA ARG A 69 -0.21 -9.98 5.51
C ARG A 69 -1.01 -10.28 6.78
N GLU A 70 -1.26 -9.27 7.61
CA GLU A 70 -2.10 -9.41 8.80
C GLU A 70 -3.53 -9.83 8.42
N LEU A 71 -4.10 -9.18 7.40
CA LEU A 71 -5.44 -9.48 6.92
C LEU A 71 -5.53 -10.87 6.30
N GLU A 72 -4.55 -11.28 5.49
CA GLU A 72 -4.48 -12.62 4.92
C GLU A 72 -4.44 -13.70 6.00
N ARG A 73 -3.65 -13.49 7.06
CA ARG A 73 -3.60 -14.40 8.22
C ARG A 73 -4.94 -14.49 8.93
N LEU A 74 -5.59 -13.36 9.20
CA LEU A 74 -6.89 -13.32 9.88
C LEU A 74 -7.97 -14.01 9.04
N VAL A 75 -7.99 -13.78 7.73
CA VAL A 75 -8.93 -14.45 6.81
C VAL A 75 -8.74 -15.96 6.86
N GLY A 76 -7.50 -16.45 6.85
CA GLY A 76 -7.21 -17.88 6.97
C GLY A 76 -7.70 -18.48 8.29
N GLN A 77 -7.50 -17.78 9.41
CA GLN A 77 -7.99 -18.21 10.73
C GLN A 77 -9.52 -18.27 10.76
N LEU A 78 -10.19 -17.21 10.31
CA LEU A 78 -11.66 -17.15 10.27
C LEU A 78 -12.25 -18.22 9.36
N TYR A 79 -11.60 -18.53 8.23
CA TYR A 79 -12.06 -19.59 7.34
C TYR A 79 -11.99 -20.97 8.01
N ALA A 80 -10.89 -21.26 8.70
CA ALA A 80 -10.71 -22.52 9.45
C ALA A 80 -11.72 -22.65 10.61
N GLU A 81 -11.93 -21.58 11.38
CA GLU A 81 -12.95 -21.56 12.44
C GLU A 81 -14.35 -21.76 11.87
N ASN A 82 -14.67 -21.12 10.75
CA ASN A 82 -15.98 -21.26 10.10
C ASN A 82 -16.22 -22.70 9.61
N ASP A 83 -15.22 -23.33 8.99
CA ASP A 83 -15.32 -24.73 8.55
C ASP A 83 -15.50 -25.68 9.75
N PHE A 84 -14.74 -25.47 10.82
CA PHE A 84 -14.87 -26.24 12.06
C PHE A 84 -16.28 -26.12 12.65
N LEU A 85 -16.81 -24.90 12.78
CA LEU A 85 -18.15 -24.65 13.33
C LEU A 85 -19.24 -25.28 12.46
N LYS A 86 -19.12 -25.19 11.12
CA LYS A 86 -20.05 -25.85 10.20
C LYS A 86 -20.09 -27.36 10.38
N ARG A 87 -18.92 -28.01 10.52
CA ARG A 87 -18.81 -29.45 10.78
C ARG A 87 -19.40 -29.83 12.13
N ALA A 88 -19.09 -29.05 13.18
CA ALA A 88 -19.64 -29.28 14.51
C ALA A 88 -21.18 -29.20 14.51
N LEU A 89 -21.74 -28.18 13.86
CA LEU A 89 -23.19 -28.02 13.72
C LEU A 89 -23.83 -29.20 12.95
N ALA A 90 -23.22 -29.63 11.84
CA ALA A 90 -23.70 -30.78 11.08
C ALA A 90 -23.71 -32.07 11.91
N ASN A 91 -22.64 -32.30 12.69
CA ASN A 91 -22.56 -33.46 13.58
C ASN A 91 -23.60 -33.41 14.71
N MET A 92 -23.89 -32.23 15.26
CA MET A 92 -24.93 -32.07 16.29
C MET A 92 -26.32 -32.39 15.73
N LYS A 93 -26.66 -31.86 14.55
CA LYS A 93 -27.94 -32.14 13.87
C LYS A 93 -28.11 -33.64 13.60
N LYS A 94 -27.08 -34.30 13.09
CA LYS A 94 -27.10 -35.75 12.86
C LYS A 94 -27.38 -36.54 14.15
N ARG A 95 -26.75 -36.15 15.27
CA ARG A 95 -26.99 -36.78 16.58
C ARG A 95 -28.40 -36.52 17.13
N GLU A 96 -29.05 -35.43 16.76
CA GLU A 96 -30.46 -35.18 17.11
C GLU A 96 -31.40 -36.07 16.29
N GLU A 97 -31.16 -36.22 14.99
CA GLU A 97 -31.91 -37.11 14.12
C GLU A 97 -31.81 -38.58 14.53
N ASP A 98 -30.60 -39.05 14.87
CA ASP A 98 -30.37 -40.42 15.35
C ASP A 98 -31.11 -40.69 16.66
N ARG A 99 -31.07 -39.75 17.62
CA ARG A 99 -31.80 -39.86 18.89
C ARG A 99 -33.32 -39.82 18.75
N GLY A 100 -33.84 -39.18 17.70
CA GLY A 100 -35.27 -39.16 17.39
C GLY A 100 -35.76 -40.48 16.79
N ARG A 101 -34.92 -41.16 16.00
CA ARG A 101 -35.23 -42.46 15.39
C ARG A 101 -35.29 -43.60 16.39
N ASP A 102 -34.44 -43.60 17.41
CA ASP A 102 -34.43 -44.64 18.45
C ASP A 102 -35.62 -44.56 19.44
N ARG A 103 -36.47 -43.53 19.34
CA ARG A 103 -37.64 -43.32 20.24
C ARG A 103 -38.98 -43.72 19.63
N ILE A 104 -39.01 -44.21 18.39
CA ILE A 104 -40.21 -44.69 17.66
C ILE A 104 -40.15 -46.21 17.57
#